data_AF-A0A5Q4SB53-F1
#
_entry.id   AF-A0A5Q4SB53-F1
#
_cell.length_a   1.000
_cell.length_b   1.000
_cell.length_c   1.000
_cell.angle_alpha   90.00
_cell.angle_beta   90.00
_cell.angle_gamma   90.00
#
_symmetry.space_group_name_H-M   'P 1'
#
loop_
_entity.id
_entity.type
_entity.pdbx_description
1 polymer ?
#
loop_
_entity_poly.entity_id
_entity_poly.type
_entity_poly.pdbx_seq_one_letter_code
_entity_poly.pdbx_strand_id
1 'polypeptide(L)' 'KSWPTEREARLNAFRWLHRYNTRRRHSRLGQRSPIAFENALHRTPTTLPQAT' A
#
# COMPACT_ATOMS: atom_id res chain seq x y z
N LYS A 1 -20.92 -7.74 -12.31
CA LYS A 1 -20.98 -8.10 -10.87
C LYS A 1 -21.74 -6.99 -10.15
N SER A 2 -22.99 -7.22 -9.76
CA SER A 2 -23.78 -6.28 -8.97
C SER A 2 -23.61 -6.59 -7.49
N TRP A 3 -23.56 -5.54 -6.65
CA TRP A 3 -23.57 -5.69 -5.20
C TRP A 3 -25.00 -5.47 -4.69
N PRO A 4 -25.53 -6.37 -3.85
CA PRO A 4 -26.89 -6.27 -3.32
C PRO A 4 -27.16 -4.99 -2.52
N THR A 5 -26.14 -4.46 -1.82
CA THR A 5 -26.25 -3.20 -1.08
C THR A 5 -24.98 -2.35 -1.22
N GLU A 6 -25.14 -1.05 -1.03
CA GLU A 6 -24.02 -0.11 -0.97
C GLU A 6 -23.00 -0.48 0.14
N ARG A 7 -23.49 -0.96 1.29
CA ARG A 7 -22.66 -1.44 2.39
C ARG A 7 -21.77 -2.59 1.97
N GLU A 8 -22.32 -3.57 1.26
CA GLU A 8 -21.56 -4.72 0.77
C GLU A 8 -20.54 -4.32 -0.31
N ALA A 9 -20.91 -3.39 -1.20
CA ALA A 9 -19.99 -2.84 -2.18
C ALA A 9 -18.77 -2.20 -1.50
N ARG A 10 -19.02 -1.34 -0.49
CA ARG A 10 -17.94 -0.70 0.29
C ARG A 10 -17.07 -1.72 1.00
N LEU A 11 -17.65 -2.69 1.71
CA LEU A 11 -16.89 -3.71 2.42
C LEU A 11 -16.01 -4.54 1.48
N ASN A 12 -16.53 -4.90 0.31
CA ASN A 12 -15.75 -5.62 -0.70
C ASN A 12 -14.62 -4.76 -1.28
N ALA A 13 -14.89 -3.49 -1.56
CA ALA A 13 -13.88 -2.54 -2.03
C ALA A 13 -12.77 -2.36 -1.00
N PHE A 14 -13.11 -2.15 0.27
CA PHE A 14 -12.13 -2.04 1.36
C PHE A 14 -11.31 -3.32 1.55
N ARG A 15 -11.96 -4.50 1.51
CA ARG A 15 -11.25 -5.79 1.60
C ARG A 15 -10.26 -5.96 0.44
N TRP A 16 -10.69 -5.63 -0.78
CA TRP A 16 -9.82 -5.70 -1.95
C TRP A 16 -8.65 -4.72 -1.85
N LEU A 17 -8.93 -3.46 -1.49
CA LEU A 17 -7.93 -2.40 -1.35
C LEU A 17 -6.92 -2.75 -0.26
N HIS A 18 -7.38 -3.27 0.88
CA HIS A 18 -6.50 -3.71 1.96
C HIS A 18 -5.56 -4.83 1.48
N ARG A 19 -6.09 -5.88 0.84
CA ARG A 19 -5.28 -6.98 0.31
C ARG A 19 -4.28 -6.48 -0.73
N TYR A 20 -4.71 -5.56 -1.60
CA TYR A 20 -3.84 -4.97 -2.63
C TYR A 20 -2.66 -4.24 -1.98
N ASN A 21 -2.93 -3.35 -1.03
CA ASN A 21 -1.89 -2.53 -0.41
C ASN A 21 -0.95 -3.31 0.50
N THR A 22 -1.43 -4.33 1.21
CA THR A 22 -0.64 -5.03 2.23
C THR A 22 -0.01 -6.34 1.75
N ARG A 23 -0.69 -7.08 0.85
CA ARG A 23 -0.29 -8.44 0.47
C ARG A 23 0.18 -8.57 -0.98
N ARG A 24 -0.41 -7.85 -1.93
CA ARG A 24 -0.07 -8.03 -3.35
C ARG A 24 1.36 -7.61 -3.61
N ARG A 25 2.16 -8.49 -4.23
CA ARG A 25 3.55 -8.22 -4.60
C ARG A 25 3.61 -7.72 -6.04
N HIS A 26 4.36 -6.66 -6.28
CA HIS A 26 4.54 -6.08 -7.61
C HIS A 26 5.98 -6.23 -8.08
N SER A 27 6.20 -6.77 -9.28
CA SER A 27 7.53 -6.90 -9.89
C SER A 27 8.24 -5.55 -10.00
N ARG A 28 7.51 -4.50 -10.40
CA ARG A 28 8.01 -3.11 -10.45
C ARG A 28 8.52 -2.57 -9.11
N LEU A 29 7.97 -3.06 -7.99
CA LEU A 29 8.38 -2.65 -6.63
C LEU A 29 9.39 -3.63 -6.01
N GLY A 30 10.05 -4.46 -6.83
CA GLY A 30 11.00 -5.47 -6.34
C GLY A 30 10.32 -6.62 -5.60
N GLN A 31 9.14 -7.04 -6.05
CA GLN A 31 8.33 -8.07 -5.40
C GLN A 31 7.94 -7.70 -3.96
N ARG A 32 7.58 -6.44 -3.74
CA ARG A 32 7.08 -5.92 -2.46
C ARG A 32 5.65 -5.44 -2.60
N SER A 33 4.94 -5.39 -1.47
CA SER A 33 3.63 -4.75 -1.44
C SER A 33 3.76 -3.22 -1.44
N PRO A 34 2.75 -2.49 -1.95
CA PRO A 34 2.80 -1.04 -2.01
C PRO A 34 3.16 -0.40 -0.66
N ILE A 35 2.49 -0.82 0.43
CA ILE A 35 2.79 -0.27 1.75
C ILE A 35 4.22 -0.57 2.21
N ALA A 36 4.74 -1.76 1.90
CA ALA A 36 6.11 -2.11 2.27
C ALA A 36 7.12 -1.28 1.50
N PHE A 37 6.85 -0.96 0.24
CA PHE A 37 7.70 -0.09 -0.59
C PHE A 37 7.75 1.33 -0.01
N GLU A 38 6.59 1.97 0.20
CA GLU A 38 6.51 3.32 0.79
C GLU A 38 7.17 3.36 2.17
N ASN A 39 6.93 2.36 3.02
CA ASN A 39 7.54 2.29 4.34
C ASN A 39 9.07 2.19 4.31
N ALA A 40 9.68 1.66 3.25
CA ALA A 40 11.14 1.70 3.14
C ALA A 40 11.65 3.00 2.54
N LEU A 41 10.89 3.65 1.65
CA LEU A 41 11.21 4.99 1.19
C LEU A 41 11.17 5.99 2.36
N HIS A 42 10.20 5.87 3.27
CA HIS A 42 10.15 6.72 4.46
C HIS A 42 11.17 6.31 5.53
N ARG A 43 11.73 5.09 5.45
CA ARG A 43 12.72 4.60 6.41
C ARG A 43 14.15 4.93 6.01
N THR A 44 14.44 5.31 4.75
CA THR A 44 15.73 5.93 4.45
C THR A 44 15.80 7.23 5.25
N PRO A 45 16.66 7.32 6.29
CA PRO A 45 16.82 8.55 7.02
C PRO A 45 17.37 9.54 5.99
N THR A 46 16.62 10.59 5.69
CA THR A 46 17.20 11.77 5.07
C THR A 46 18.16 12.33 6.10
N THR A 47 19.38 11.82 6.13
CA THR A 47 20.49 12.41 6.88
C THR A 47 20.74 13.75 6.22
N LEU A 48 20.07 14.79 6.70
CA LEU A 48 20.38 16.15 6.35
C LEU A 48 21.81 16.40 6.85
N PRO A 49 22.76 16.80 5.97
CA PRO A 49 24.08 17.16 6.44
C PRO A 49 23.92 18.30 7.46
N GLN A 50 24.52 18.16 8.65
CA GLN A 50 24.57 19.26 9.60
C GLN A 50 25.28 20.43 8.91
N ALA A 51 24.60 21.57 8.83
CA ALA A 51 25.23 22.82 8.44
C ALA A 51 26.20 23.22 9.55
N THR A 52 27.49 23.29 9.21
CA THR A 52 28.57 23.84 10.04
C THR A 52 28.58 25.36 9.99
#